data_AF-A0A4W4EX11-F1
#
_entry.id   AF-A0A4W4EX11-F1
#
_cell.length_a   1.000
_cell.length_b   1.000
_cell.length_c   1.000
_cell.angle_alpha   90.00
_cell.angle_beta   90.00
_cell.angle_gamma   90.00
#
_symmetry.space_group_name_H-M   'P 1'
#
loop_
_entity.id
_entity.type
_entity.pdbx_description
1 polymer ?
#
loop_
_entity_poly.entity_id
_entity_poly.type
_entity_poly.pdbx_seq_one_letter_code
_entity_poly.pdbx_strand_id
1 'polypeptide(L)'
;MLEELKKLDCHFTWDLQKEDADLNLLEIKFTESLSVQSTDRGNFRQRGLNFLAYIKHLKGLNDKALECLERAKEACNDHFPCVVTYGNFAWVHHHMANDVIAKVYVEKLAEILGAFPTPPAKLLNEVQSEKAWSFLRFSKKYYCRAKESFQKALQNEPEDREWNTGYAFSLFHLEGLEVREDKRVPFEQSSAVIELKRALTLDPDNAMIHVYLGLKCHKNRRNAEAWGHMRKALCMAPNDLSVNLHVAKFMKKEQCYDMALEVLHKILEKAPDSSRVHHEIANNYRWKAWQLGDIHNPEILSLCIHHSEKGARLNPSFIYPQIELALRYAEIKDYAKAKQKFKELFELTNLQPADLQAWHRLYGDFNLYRLGSEATAVNHYKEGMVLQNISTEWRMCRNRLYKILRNNRKDVYQIQEFINSFAKK
;
A
#
# COMPACT_ATOMS: atom_id res chain seq x y z
N MET A 1 11.05 -11.30 -31.52
CA MET A 1 11.13 -11.09 -30.05
C MET A 1 10.25 -9.94 -29.54
N LEU A 2 10.63 -8.66 -29.65
CA LEU A 2 9.87 -7.57 -29.02
C LEU A 2 8.38 -7.50 -29.46
N GLU A 3 8.10 -7.69 -30.76
CA GLU A 3 6.74 -7.72 -31.29
C GLU A 3 5.93 -8.95 -30.83
N GLU A 4 6.59 -10.04 -30.45
CA GLU A 4 5.93 -11.22 -29.87
C GLU A 4 5.63 -10.98 -28.40
N LEU A 5 6.58 -10.39 -27.66
CA LEU A 5 6.43 -10.04 -26.24
C LEU A 5 5.29 -9.05 -25.99
N LYS A 6 5.10 -8.06 -26.86
CA LYS A 6 3.98 -7.10 -26.78
C LYS A 6 2.59 -7.74 -26.88
N LYS A 7 2.49 -8.94 -27.46
CA LYS A 7 1.21 -9.67 -27.59
C LYS A 7 0.85 -10.48 -26.34
N LEU A 8 1.79 -10.67 -25.41
CA LEU A 8 1.56 -11.42 -24.18
C LEU A 8 0.68 -10.62 -23.22
N ASP A 9 -0.24 -11.25 -22.52
CA ASP A 9 -1.10 -10.59 -21.53
C ASP A 9 -0.51 -10.81 -20.12
N CYS A 10 0.33 -9.87 -19.67
CA CYS A 10 1.06 -9.96 -18.40
C CYS A 10 1.40 -8.57 -17.87
N HIS A 11 2.07 -8.48 -16.72
CA HIS A 11 2.29 -7.20 -16.03
C HIS A 11 3.04 -6.16 -16.87
N PHE A 12 3.91 -6.62 -17.76
CA PHE A 12 4.72 -5.80 -18.66
C PHE A 12 3.91 -5.15 -19.79
N THR A 13 2.74 -5.70 -20.13
CA THR A 13 1.86 -5.21 -21.20
C THR A 13 0.59 -4.53 -20.67
N TRP A 14 0.46 -4.38 -19.35
CA TRP A 14 -0.70 -3.74 -18.71
C TRP A 14 -0.54 -2.23 -18.50
N ASP A 15 0.52 -1.62 -19.03
CA ASP A 15 0.83 -0.19 -18.93
C ASP A 15 0.93 0.32 -17.47
N LEU A 16 1.49 -0.50 -16.59
CA LEU A 16 1.88 -0.09 -15.24
C LEU A 16 3.20 0.70 -15.32
N GLN A 17 3.22 1.94 -14.81
CA GLN A 17 4.40 2.81 -14.88
C GLN A 17 5.07 2.95 -13.52
N LYS A 18 6.40 2.86 -13.46
CA LYS A 18 7.16 2.90 -12.21
C LYS A 18 6.96 4.20 -11.42
N GLU A 19 6.72 5.31 -12.10
CA GLU A 19 6.54 6.65 -11.52
C GLU A 19 5.19 6.83 -10.82
N ASP A 20 4.22 5.95 -11.10
CA ASP A 20 2.84 6.10 -10.62
C ASP A 20 2.62 5.49 -9.22
N ALA A 21 3.63 4.83 -8.64
CA ALA A 21 3.48 4.07 -7.40
C ALA A 21 4.70 4.15 -6.48
N ASP A 22 4.43 4.03 -5.17
CA ASP A 22 5.46 3.81 -4.16
C ASP A 22 5.88 2.32 -4.16
N LEU A 23 6.82 1.99 -5.04
CA LEU A 23 7.30 0.63 -5.25
C LEU A 23 7.91 0.02 -3.98
N ASN A 24 8.52 0.83 -3.12
CA ASN A 24 9.13 0.35 -1.89
C ASN A 24 8.06 -0.10 -0.89
N LEU A 25 7.06 0.75 -0.64
CA LEU A 25 5.95 0.40 0.23
C LEU A 25 5.15 -0.80 -0.30
N LEU A 26 4.97 -0.89 -1.62
CA LEU A 26 4.32 -2.05 -2.24
C LEU A 26 5.13 -3.33 -1.99
N GLU A 27 6.43 -3.34 -2.29
CA GLU A 27 7.30 -4.50 -2.06
C GLU A 27 7.20 -4.98 -0.61
N ILE A 28 7.28 -4.06 0.35
CA ILE A 28 7.20 -4.38 1.78
C ILE A 28 5.84 -4.99 2.12
N LYS A 29 4.75 -4.37 1.65
CA LYS A 29 3.39 -4.88 1.89
C LYS A 29 3.22 -6.30 1.38
N PHE A 30 3.65 -6.58 0.15
CA PHE A 30 3.48 -7.90 -0.47
C PHE A 30 4.41 -8.93 0.14
N THR A 31 5.67 -8.59 0.38
CA THR A 31 6.64 -9.51 1.00
C THR A 31 6.16 -9.97 2.37
N GLU A 32 5.76 -9.03 3.24
CA GLU A 32 5.27 -9.38 4.57
C GLU A 32 3.94 -10.15 4.53
N SER A 33 3.00 -9.74 3.66
CA SER A 33 1.71 -10.45 3.55
C SER A 33 1.89 -11.89 3.03
N LEU A 34 2.86 -12.14 2.14
CA LEU A 34 3.18 -13.48 1.65
C LEU A 34 3.98 -14.33 2.65
N SER A 35 4.59 -13.70 3.67
CA SER A 35 5.35 -14.39 4.71
C SER A 35 4.47 -14.98 5.81
N VAL A 36 3.30 -14.37 6.06
CA VAL A 36 2.33 -14.88 7.02
C VAL A 36 1.50 -15.96 6.34
N GLN A 37 1.46 -17.16 6.93
CA GLN A 37 0.57 -18.22 6.46
C GLN A 37 -0.89 -17.79 6.67
N SER A 38 -1.51 -17.25 5.63
CA SER A 38 -2.96 -17.06 5.59
C SER A 38 -3.62 -18.34 5.09
N THR A 39 -4.77 -18.67 5.66
CA THR A 39 -5.61 -19.81 5.28
C THR A 39 -6.36 -19.57 3.95
N ASP A 40 -5.97 -18.58 3.15
CA ASP A 40 -6.78 -18.12 2.02
C ASP A 40 -6.55 -18.89 0.71
N ARG A 41 -7.52 -19.77 0.47
CA ARG A 41 -8.17 -20.21 -0.78
C ARG A 41 -7.56 -19.71 -2.12
N GLY A 42 -6.73 -20.52 -2.77
CA GLY A 42 -6.53 -20.50 -4.25
C GLY A 42 -5.25 -19.84 -4.79
N ASN A 43 -5.24 -19.45 -6.08
CA ASN A 43 -4.09 -18.91 -6.84
C ASN A 43 -3.61 -17.51 -6.35
N PHE A 44 -4.11 -16.97 -5.23
CA PHE A 44 -3.73 -15.65 -4.72
C PHE A 44 -2.24 -15.53 -4.41
N ARG A 45 -1.62 -16.60 -3.90
CA ARG A 45 -0.19 -16.64 -3.61
C ARG A 45 0.63 -16.49 -4.90
N GLN A 46 0.27 -17.22 -5.95
CA GLN A 46 0.90 -17.12 -7.27
C GLN A 46 0.76 -15.70 -7.84
N ARG A 47 -0.46 -15.14 -7.89
CA ARG A 47 -0.70 -13.77 -8.37
C ARG A 47 0.09 -12.73 -7.57
N GLY A 48 0.16 -12.90 -6.24
CA GLY A 48 0.97 -12.05 -5.37
C GLY A 48 2.46 -12.11 -5.68
N LEU A 49 2.99 -13.29 -5.99
CA LEU A 49 4.39 -13.50 -6.39
C LEU A 49 4.68 -12.94 -7.79
N ASN A 50 3.78 -13.11 -8.76
CA ASN A 50 3.90 -12.49 -10.09
C ASN A 50 3.96 -10.96 -10.00
N PHE A 51 3.08 -10.36 -9.19
CA PHE A 51 3.06 -8.91 -8.97
C PHE A 51 4.32 -8.44 -8.25
N LEU A 52 4.80 -9.18 -7.24
CA LEU A 52 6.04 -8.89 -6.53
C LEU A 52 7.27 -8.97 -7.46
N ALA A 53 7.32 -9.95 -8.36
CA ALA A 53 8.36 -10.06 -9.37
C ALA A 53 8.40 -8.82 -10.27
N TYR A 54 7.24 -8.37 -10.73
CA TYR A 54 7.13 -7.16 -11.53
C TYR A 54 7.63 -5.91 -10.77
N ILE A 55 7.24 -5.74 -9.50
CA ILE A 55 7.74 -4.64 -8.66
C ILE A 55 9.28 -4.69 -8.53
N LYS A 56 9.85 -5.87 -8.28
CA LYS A 56 11.32 -6.05 -8.16
C LYS A 56 12.03 -5.72 -9.47
N HIS A 57 11.47 -6.13 -10.60
CA HIS A 57 11.97 -5.73 -11.92
C HIS A 57 11.95 -4.21 -12.11
N LEU A 58 10.86 -3.52 -11.77
CA LEU A 58 10.78 -2.05 -11.86
C LEU A 58 11.83 -1.34 -10.98
N LYS A 59 12.27 -1.99 -9.90
CA LYS A 59 13.37 -1.52 -9.04
C LYS A 59 14.78 -1.88 -9.58
N GLY A 60 14.87 -2.55 -10.72
CA GLY A 60 16.12 -3.02 -11.32
C GLY A 60 16.67 -4.31 -10.70
N LEU A 61 15.90 -5.02 -9.88
CA LEU A 61 16.31 -6.23 -9.17
C LEU A 61 15.84 -7.48 -9.93
N ASN A 62 16.37 -7.69 -11.13
CA ASN A 62 15.91 -8.74 -12.05
C ASN A 62 16.12 -10.16 -11.49
N ASP A 63 17.24 -10.45 -10.83
CA ASP A 63 17.48 -11.79 -10.27
C ASP A 63 16.46 -12.14 -9.20
N LYS A 64 16.16 -11.20 -8.31
CA LYS A 64 15.11 -11.37 -7.29
C LYS A 64 13.71 -11.43 -7.89
N ALA A 65 13.49 -10.81 -9.06
CA ALA A 65 12.25 -10.95 -9.80
C ALA A 65 12.08 -12.38 -10.31
N LEU A 66 13.14 -12.98 -10.89
CA LEU A 66 13.13 -14.37 -11.34
C LEU A 66 12.88 -15.35 -10.18
N GLU A 67 13.52 -15.16 -9.02
CA GLU A 67 13.25 -15.96 -7.81
C GLU A 67 11.77 -15.93 -7.40
N CYS A 68 11.11 -14.77 -7.53
CA CYS A 68 9.68 -14.65 -7.24
C CYS A 68 8.83 -15.38 -8.28
N LEU A 69 9.20 -15.32 -9.57
CA LEU A 69 8.49 -16.04 -10.63
C LEU A 69 8.66 -17.55 -10.51
N GLU A 70 9.83 -18.03 -10.07
CA GLU A 70 10.05 -19.46 -9.80
C GLU A 70 9.13 -19.97 -8.69
N ARG A 71 9.07 -19.23 -7.58
CA ARG A 71 8.11 -19.53 -6.49
C ARG A 71 6.65 -19.43 -6.95
N ALA A 72 6.35 -18.53 -7.87
CA ALA A 72 5.00 -18.41 -8.44
C ALA A 72 4.66 -19.63 -9.31
N LYS A 73 5.62 -20.12 -10.09
CA LYS A 73 5.51 -21.33 -10.91
C LYS A 73 5.28 -22.57 -10.04
N GLU A 74 6.01 -22.71 -8.94
CA GLU A 74 5.82 -23.79 -7.95
C GLU A 74 4.46 -23.74 -7.26
N ALA A 75 3.94 -22.53 -7.01
CA ALA A 75 2.63 -22.32 -6.39
C ALA A 75 1.45 -22.47 -7.36
N CYS A 76 1.73 -22.71 -8.65
CA CYS A 76 0.72 -22.87 -9.68
C CYS A 76 0.13 -24.27 -9.59
N ASN A 77 -1.19 -24.37 -9.44
CA ASN A 77 -1.87 -25.66 -9.36
C ASN A 77 -1.87 -26.37 -10.72
N ASP A 78 -1.74 -27.70 -10.73
CA ASP A 78 -1.73 -28.55 -11.95
C ASP A 78 -2.96 -28.38 -12.86
N HIS A 79 -4.03 -27.75 -12.37
CA HIS A 79 -5.29 -27.57 -13.10
C HIS A 79 -5.32 -26.31 -13.99
N PHE A 80 -4.38 -25.35 -13.84
CA PHE A 80 -4.37 -24.11 -14.63
C PHE A 80 -2.98 -23.75 -15.16
N PRO A 81 -2.84 -23.44 -16.46
CA PRO A 81 -1.57 -22.98 -17.01
C PRO A 81 -1.19 -21.59 -16.47
N CYS A 82 0.06 -21.43 -16.01
CA CYS A 82 0.59 -20.20 -15.43
C CYS A 82 0.90 -19.12 -16.49
N VAL A 83 -0.10 -18.69 -17.26
CA VAL A 83 0.06 -17.81 -18.44
C VAL A 83 0.76 -16.50 -18.08
N VAL A 84 0.28 -15.79 -17.06
CA VAL A 84 0.88 -14.51 -16.62
C VAL A 84 2.30 -14.73 -16.09
N THR A 85 2.55 -15.83 -15.38
CA THR A 85 3.89 -16.16 -14.85
C THR A 85 4.89 -16.38 -15.98
N TYR A 86 4.54 -17.17 -17.00
CA TYR A 86 5.43 -17.39 -18.14
C TYR A 86 5.61 -16.13 -19.01
N GLY A 87 4.56 -15.32 -19.16
CA GLY A 87 4.67 -14.03 -19.83
C GLY A 87 5.64 -13.10 -19.12
N ASN A 88 5.57 -13.04 -17.78
CA ASN A 88 6.52 -12.29 -16.97
C ASN A 88 7.96 -12.84 -17.11
N PHE A 89 8.17 -14.16 -17.12
CA PHE A 89 9.48 -14.76 -17.36
C PHE A 89 10.08 -14.31 -18.70
N ALA A 90 9.29 -14.38 -19.78
CA ALA A 90 9.75 -13.97 -21.11
C ALA A 90 10.24 -12.52 -21.12
N TRP A 91 9.48 -11.61 -20.50
CA TRP A 91 9.87 -10.20 -20.40
C TRP A 91 11.10 -9.96 -19.53
N VAL A 92 11.20 -10.59 -18.34
CA VAL A 92 12.37 -10.41 -17.47
C VAL A 92 13.64 -10.92 -18.16
N HIS A 93 13.59 -12.09 -18.79
CA HIS A 93 14.75 -12.63 -19.53
C HIS A 93 15.12 -11.74 -20.72
N HIS A 94 14.16 -11.20 -21.47
CA HIS A 94 14.43 -10.24 -22.53
C HIS A 94 15.12 -8.97 -22.00
N HIS A 95 14.66 -8.41 -20.88
CA HIS A 95 15.28 -7.26 -20.23
C HIS A 95 16.70 -7.54 -19.70
N MET A 96 17.03 -8.80 -19.44
CA MET A 96 18.38 -9.26 -19.07
C MET A 96 19.25 -9.62 -20.29
N ALA A 97 18.80 -9.33 -21.52
CA ALA A 97 19.45 -9.71 -22.77
C ALA A 97 19.59 -11.24 -22.99
N ASN A 98 18.73 -12.03 -22.34
CA ASN A 98 18.68 -13.49 -22.46
C ASN A 98 17.56 -13.93 -23.42
N ASP A 99 17.59 -13.44 -24.66
CA ASP A 99 16.52 -13.66 -25.65
C ASP A 99 16.27 -15.13 -26.00
N VAL A 100 17.30 -15.96 -25.91
CA VAL A 100 17.18 -17.42 -26.11
C VAL A 100 16.20 -18.01 -25.10
N ILE A 101 16.36 -17.66 -23.81
CA ILE A 101 15.48 -18.14 -22.74
C ILE A 101 14.10 -17.49 -22.85
N ALA A 102 14.04 -16.20 -23.18
CA ALA A 102 12.78 -15.51 -23.38
C ALA A 102 11.92 -16.19 -24.47
N LYS A 103 12.56 -16.63 -25.56
CA LYS A 103 11.90 -17.35 -26.64
C LYS A 103 11.33 -18.71 -26.20
N VAL A 104 12.06 -19.46 -25.38
CA VAL A 104 11.56 -20.73 -24.78
C VAL A 104 10.25 -20.51 -24.04
N TYR A 105 10.13 -19.42 -23.27
CA TYR A 105 8.88 -19.11 -22.57
C TYR A 105 7.75 -18.64 -23.48
N VAL A 106 8.07 -17.91 -24.57
CA VAL A 106 7.08 -17.55 -25.60
C VAL A 106 6.55 -18.79 -26.32
N GLU A 107 7.44 -19.72 -26.69
CA GLU A 107 7.09 -20.99 -27.34
C GLU A 107 6.22 -21.84 -26.40
N LYS A 108 6.59 -21.94 -25.12
CA LYS A 108 5.78 -22.62 -24.09
C LYS A 108 4.39 -22.00 -23.93
N LEU A 109 4.27 -20.68 -23.98
CA LEU A 109 2.97 -20.01 -23.97
C LEU A 109 2.16 -20.31 -25.22
N ALA A 110 2.80 -20.34 -26.39
CA ALA A 110 2.15 -20.70 -27.64
C ALA A 110 1.67 -22.17 -27.64
N GLU A 111 2.42 -23.09 -27.04
CA GLU A 111 1.99 -24.49 -26.85
C GLU A 111 0.77 -24.58 -25.92
N ILE A 112 0.82 -23.89 -24.78
CA ILE A 112 -0.29 -23.84 -23.81
C ILE A 112 -1.55 -23.28 -24.47
N LEU A 113 -1.44 -22.18 -25.21
CA LEU A 113 -2.58 -21.55 -25.87
C LEU A 113 -3.03 -22.34 -27.11
N GLY A 114 -2.11 -22.91 -27.87
CA GLY A 114 -2.35 -23.72 -29.06
C GLY A 114 -3.02 -25.07 -28.76
N ALA A 115 -2.84 -25.60 -27.55
CA ALA A 115 -3.61 -26.75 -27.05
C ALA A 115 -5.12 -26.45 -26.97
N PHE A 116 -5.53 -25.17 -27.07
CA PHE A 116 -6.91 -24.74 -27.05
C PHE A 116 -7.24 -23.88 -28.30
N PRO A 117 -7.94 -24.43 -29.32
CA PRO A 117 -8.32 -23.69 -30.53
C PRO A 117 -9.13 -22.41 -30.23
N THR A 118 -9.85 -22.41 -29.11
CA THR A 118 -10.39 -21.22 -28.44
C THR A 118 -9.92 -21.27 -26.99
N PRO A 119 -9.28 -20.21 -26.45
CA PRO A 119 -8.84 -20.21 -25.06
C PRO A 119 -10.04 -20.51 -24.16
N PRO A 120 -9.93 -21.44 -23.20
CA PRO A 120 -11.04 -21.72 -22.28
C PRO A 120 -11.43 -20.41 -21.60
N ALA A 121 -12.73 -20.09 -21.53
CA ALA A 121 -13.22 -18.87 -20.87
C ALA A 121 -12.60 -18.69 -19.47
N LYS A 122 -12.40 -19.81 -18.76
CA LYS A 122 -11.76 -19.85 -17.45
C LYS A 122 -10.31 -19.35 -17.43
N LEU A 123 -9.52 -19.63 -18.47
CA LEU A 123 -8.13 -19.15 -18.61
C LEU A 123 -8.10 -17.64 -18.85
N LEU A 124 -8.98 -17.15 -19.73
CA LEU A 124 -9.12 -15.73 -20.01
C LEU A 124 -9.57 -14.96 -18.76
N ASN A 125 -10.53 -15.50 -18.01
CA ASN A 125 -11.00 -14.93 -16.76
C ASN A 125 -9.88 -14.82 -15.71
N GLU A 126 -8.99 -15.81 -15.62
CA GLU A 126 -7.86 -15.76 -14.70
C GLU A 126 -6.87 -14.64 -15.03
N VAL A 127 -6.50 -14.49 -16.30
CA VAL A 127 -5.61 -13.40 -16.75
C VAL A 127 -6.26 -12.03 -16.52
N GLN A 128 -7.55 -11.90 -16.87
CA GLN A 128 -8.32 -10.67 -16.62
C GLN A 128 -8.43 -10.36 -15.12
N SER A 129 -8.53 -11.39 -14.28
CA SER A 129 -8.56 -11.24 -12.83
C SER A 129 -7.25 -10.67 -12.33
N GLU A 130 -6.14 -11.31 -12.69
CA GLU A 130 -4.82 -10.90 -12.24
C GLU A 130 -4.52 -9.46 -12.69
N LYS A 131 -4.94 -9.08 -13.91
CA LYS A 131 -4.87 -7.71 -14.42
C LYS A 131 -5.66 -6.71 -13.59
N ALA A 132 -6.94 -7.00 -13.34
CA ALA A 132 -7.83 -6.11 -12.61
C ALA A 132 -7.36 -5.90 -11.15
N TRP A 133 -6.93 -6.97 -10.48
CA TRP A 133 -6.36 -6.89 -9.13
C TRP A 133 -5.02 -6.16 -9.10
N SER A 134 -4.19 -6.32 -10.12
CA SER A 134 -2.92 -5.58 -10.23
C SER A 134 -3.18 -4.08 -10.35
N PHE A 135 -4.15 -3.65 -11.17
CA PHE A 135 -4.57 -2.25 -11.23
C PHE A 135 -5.04 -1.73 -9.87
N LEU A 136 -5.86 -2.50 -9.16
CA LEU A 136 -6.39 -2.09 -7.86
C LEU A 136 -5.30 -1.96 -6.79
N ARG A 137 -4.24 -2.79 -6.88
CA ARG A 137 -3.15 -2.84 -5.90
C ARG A 137 -2.01 -1.87 -6.18
N PHE A 138 -1.78 -1.54 -7.45
CA PHE A 138 -0.61 -0.76 -7.87
C PHE A 138 -0.68 0.70 -7.43
N SER A 139 -1.70 1.45 -7.87
CA SER A 139 -1.83 2.84 -7.44
C SER A 139 -3.23 3.43 -7.63
N LYS A 140 -3.48 4.54 -6.93
CA LYS A 140 -4.71 5.34 -7.02
C LYS A 140 -5.09 5.75 -8.45
N LYS A 141 -4.11 5.86 -9.36
CA LYS A 141 -4.33 6.24 -10.76
C LYS A 141 -5.06 5.14 -11.53
N TYR A 142 -4.91 3.89 -11.10
CA TYR A 142 -5.42 2.71 -11.80
C TYR A 142 -6.76 2.21 -11.25
N TYR A 143 -7.31 2.81 -10.19
CA TYR A 143 -8.59 2.39 -9.61
C TYR A 143 -9.76 2.45 -10.61
N CYS A 144 -9.78 3.42 -11.53
CA CYS A 144 -10.79 3.48 -12.59
C CYS A 144 -10.66 2.29 -13.57
N ARG A 145 -9.43 1.97 -14.00
CA ARG A 145 -9.16 0.81 -14.88
C ARG A 145 -9.51 -0.51 -14.19
N ALA A 146 -9.21 -0.63 -12.90
CA ALA A 146 -9.62 -1.79 -12.10
C ALA A 146 -11.15 -1.93 -12.07
N LYS A 147 -11.88 -0.86 -11.73
CA LYS A 147 -13.34 -0.83 -11.71
C LYS A 147 -13.93 -1.27 -13.06
N GLU A 148 -13.46 -0.70 -14.16
CA GLU A 148 -13.94 -1.03 -15.51
C GLU A 148 -13.65 -2.48 -15.89
N SER A 149 -12.50 -3.02 -15.48
CA SER A 149 -12.13 -4.42 -15.75
C SER A 149 -13.07 -5.38 -15.01
N PHE A 150 -13.31 -5.15 -13.71
CA PHE A 150 -14.27 -5.94 -12.94
C PHE A 150 -15.70 -5.79 -13.46
N GLN A 151 -16.09 -4.57 -13.84
CA GLN A 151 -17.43 -4.32 -14.39
C GLN A 151 -17.66 -5.07 -15.70
N LYS A 152 -16.67 -5.15 -16.58
CA LYS A 152 -16.75 -5.95 -17.81
C LYS A 152 -16.87 -7.44 -17.52
N ALA A 153 -16.11 -7.97 -16.56
CA ALA A 153 -16.21 -9.36 -16.17
C ALA A 153 -17.61 -9.71 -15.61
N LEU A 154 -18.19 -8.80 -14.81
CA LEU A 154 -19.55 -8.94 -14.27
C LEU A 154 -20.66 -8.95 -15.33
N GLN A 155 -20.43 -8.44 -16.55
CA GLN A 155 -21.40 -8.54 -17.64
C GLN A 155 -21.59 -10.00 -18.10
N ASN A 156 -20.53 -10.80 -18.00
CA ASN A 156 -20.56 -12.21 -18.38
C ASN A 156 -20.93 -13.11 -17.19
N GLU A 157 -20.44 -12.78 -15.98
CA GLU A 157 -20.61 -13.57 -14.76
C GLU A 157 -21.11 -12.68 -13.59
N PRO A 158 -22.42 -12.35 -13.53
CA PRO A 158 -22.95 -11.36 -12.59
C PRO A 158 -22.87 -11.73 -11.10
N GLU A 159 -22.83 -13.02 -10.79
CA GLU A 159 -22.82 -13.56 -9.43
C GLU A 159 -21.44 -14.08 -8.99
N ASP A 160 -20.40 -13.88 -9.80
CA ASP A 160 -19.06 -14.32 -9.40
C ASP A 160 -18.57 -13.54 -8.17
N ARG A 161 -18.15 -14.29 -7.16
CA ARG A 161 -17.70 -13.76 -5.86
C ARG A 161 -16.49 -12.83 -5.98
N GLU A 162 -15.54 -13.15 -6.86
CA GLU A 162 -14.27 -12.44 -6.98
C GLU A 162 -14.49 -11.12 -7.73
N TRP A 163 -15.26 -11.15 -8.81
CA TRP A 163 -15.63 -9.97 -9.59
C TRP A 163 -16.43 -8.96 -8.79
N ASN A 164 -17.43 -9.42 -8.04
CA ASN A 164 -18.22 -8.55 -7.17
C ASN A 164 -17.34 -7.93 -6.07
N THR A 165 -16.43 -8.70 -5.47
CA THR A 165 -15.49 -8.20 -4.45
C THR A 165 -14.53 -7.15 -5.03
N GLY A 166 -13.89 -7.45 -6.16
CA GLY A 166 -12.96 -6.53 -6.83
C GLY A 166 -13.63 -5.23 -7.28
N TYR A 167 -14.86 -5.32 -7.79
CA TYR A 167 -15.67 -4.16 -8.16
C TYR A 167 -16.00 -3.28 -6.94
N ALA A 168 -16.52 -3.89 -5.87
CA ALA A 168 -16.84 -3.19 -4.62
C ALA A 168 -15.61 -2.50 -4.01
N PHE A 169 -14.46 -3.17 -4.03
CA PHE A 169 -13.20 -2.61 -3.53
C PHE A 169 -12.73 -1.43 -4.37
N SER A 170 -12.86 -1.52 -5.70
CA SER A 170 -12.52 -0.43 -6.62
C SER A 170 -13.38 0.81 -6.35
N LEU A 171 -14.69 0.64 -6.15
CA LEU A 171 -15.58 1.74 -5.77
C LEU A 171 -15.25 2.33 -4.40
N PHE A 172 -14.96 1.49 -3.40
CA PHE A 172 -14.54 1.94 -2.07
C PHE A 172 -13.32 2.85 -2.16
N HIS A 173 -12.31 2.43 -2.91
CA HIS A 173 -11.06 3.15 -3.10
C HIS A 173 -11.26 4.47 -3.86
N LEU A 174 -12.08 4.47 -4.92
CA LEU A 174 -12.42 5.68 -5.68
C LEU A 174 -13.15 6.73 -4.82
N GLU A 175 -14.19 6.32 -4.09
CA GLU A 175 -14.88 7.22 -3.14
C GLU A 175 -13.97 7.65 -1.97
N GLY A 176 -12.95 6.85 -1.66
CA GLY A 176 -11.92 7.17 -0.67
C GLY A 176 -10.98 8.30 -1.10
N LEU A 177 -10.86 8.58 -2.41
CA LEU A 177 -10.03 9.66 -2.94
C LEU A 177 -10.59 11.05 -2.63
N GLU A 178 -11.91 11.18 -2.42
CA GLU A 178 -12.53 12.42 -1.98
C GLU A 178 -12.45 12.51 -0.44
N VAL A 179 -11.52 13.35 0.01
CA VAL A 179 -11.18 13.51 1.43
C VAL A 179 -11.95 14.67 2.06
N ARG A 180 -12.55 15.57 1.25
CA ARG A 180 -13.28 16.69 1.82
C ARG A 180 -14.58 16.24 2.46
N GLU A 181 -14.87 16.79 3.64
CA GLU A 181 -16.05 16.42 4.42
C GLU A 181 -17.36 16.87 3.76
N ASP A 182 -17.35 18.01 3.07
CA ASP A 182 -18.51 18.57 2.36
C ASP A 182 -18.95 17.70 1.17
N LYS A 183 -18.03 16.92 0.60
CA LYS A 183 -18.29 16.01 -0.53
C LYS A 183 -18.41 14.56 -0.12
N ARG A 184 -18.59 14.31 1.18
CA ARG A 184 -18.74 12.95 1.68
C ARG A 184 -20.10 12.39 1.27
N VAL A 185 -20.07 11.27 0.57
CA VAL A 185 -21.28 10.52 0.19
C VAL A 185 -21.91 9.90 1.44
N PRO A 186 -23.22 10.12 1.70
CA PRO A 186 -23.94 9.45 2.77
C PRO A 186 -23.83 7.93 2.66
N PHE A 187 -23.86 7.23 3.80
CA PHE A 187 -23.63 5.78 3.85
C PHE A 187 -24.63 4.99 2.99
N GLU A 188 -25.89 5.41 3.00
CA GLU A 188 -27.01 4.77 2.30
C GLU A 188 -26.99 5.01 0.79
N GLN A 189 -26.35 6.10 0.37
CA GLN A 189 -26.24 6.51 -1.04
C GLN A 189 -24.90 6.10 -1.67
N SER A 190 -23.98 5.53 -0.89
CA SER A 190 -22.66 5.13 -1.35
C SER A 190 -22.77 3.86 -2.20
N SER A 191 -22.43 3.98 -3.48
CA SER A 191 -22.30 2.84 -4.40
C SER A 191 -21.30 1.83 -3.86
N ALA A 192 -20.20 2.27 -3.24
CA ALA A 192 -19.26 1.37 -2.58
C ALA A 192 -19.93 0.56 -1.45
N VAL A 193 -20.78 1.17 -0.62
CA VAL A 193 -21.47 0.44 0.47
C VAL A 193 -22.47 -0.57 -0.10
N ILE A 194 -23.23 -0.20 -1.13
CA ILE A 194 -24.20 -1.08 -1.79
C ILE A 194 -23.47 -2.31 -2.36
N GLU A 195 -22.41 -2.10 -3.13
CA GLU A 195 -21.66 -3.20 -3.74
C GLU A 195 -20.84 -4.00 -2.72
N LEU A 196 -20.34 -3.38 -1.63
CA LEU A 196 -19.70 -4.12 -0.53
C LEU A 196 -20.70 -5.04 0.18
N LYS A 197 -21.96 -4.62 0.36
CA LYS A 197 -23.01 -5.48 0.93
C LYS A 197 -23.35 -6.64 -0.01
N ARG A 198 -23.41 -6.38 -1.32
CA ARG A 198 -23.59 -7.44 -2.34
C ARG A 198 -22.42 -8.42 -2.37
N ALA A 199 -21.19 -7.91 -2.35
CA ALA A 199 -20.00 -8.75 -2.27
C ALA A 199 -20.03 -9.60 -0.99
N LEU A 200 -20.48 -9.04 0.15
CA LEU A 200 -20.62 -9.81 1.39
C LEU A 200 -21.67 -10.92 1.31
N THR A 201 -22.76 -10.74 0.55
CA THR A 201 -23.76 -11.80 0.34
C THR A 201 -23.22 -12.94 -0.51
N LEU A 202 -22.31 -12.65 -1.44
CA LEU A 202 -21.71 -13.63 -2.36
C LEU A 202 -20.45 -14.29 -1.78
N ASP A 203 -19.71 -13.56 -0.93
CA ASP A 203 -18.51 -14.03 -0.25
C ASP A 203 -18.56 -13.71 1.26
N PRO A 204 -19.36 -14.47 2.04
CA PRO A 204 -19.55 -14.21 3.47
C PRO A 204 -18.27 -14.38 4.31
N ASP A 205 -17.27 -15.09 3.79
CA ASP A 205 -16.03 -15.43 4.48
C ASP A 205 -14.94 -14.36 4.33
N ASN A 206 -15.20 -13.30 3.56
CA ASN A 206 -14.20 -12.28 3.25
C ASN A 206 -14.09 -11.20 4.33
N ALA A 207 -13.13 -11.36 5.24
CA ALA A 207 -12.90 -10.42 6.34
C ALA A 207 -12.58 -8.98 5.88
N MET A 208 -11.95 -8.81 4.72
CA MET A 208 -11.63 -7.48 4.19
C MET A 208 -12.87 -6.68 3.79
N ILE A 209 -13.97 -7.33 3.40
CA ILE A 209 -15.25 -6.66 3.15
C ILE A 209 -15.77 -5.99 4.44
N HIS A 210 -15.68 -6.70 5.57
CA HIS A 210 -16.01 -6.13 6.88
C HIS A 210 -15.13 -4.94 7.23
N VAL A 211 -13.82 -5.00 6.98
CA VAL A 211 -12.91 -3.86 7.19
C VAL A 211 -13.39 -2.64 6.40
N TYR A 212 -13.68 -2.78 5.11
CA TYR A 212 -14.08 -1.65 4.27
C TYR A 212 -15.47 -1.09 4.62
N LEU A 213 -16.44 -1.95 4.93
CA LEU A 213 -17.73 -1.51 5.47
C LEU A 213 -17.53 -0.74 6.79
N GLY A 214 -16.71 -1.25 7.71
CA GLY A 214 -16.41 -0.57 8.96
C GLY A 214 -15.72 0.78 8.77
N LEU A 215 -14.78 0.89 7.84
CA LEU A 215 -14.15 2.17 7.48
C LEU A 215 -15.16 3.15 6.86
N LYS A 216 -16.13 2.67 6.06
CA LYS A 216 -17.22 3.51 5.55
C LYS A 216 -18.17 3.96 6.65
N CYS A 217 -18.53 3.09 7.59
CA CYS A 217 -19.33 3.45 8.78
C CYS A 217 -18.61 4.51 9.62
N HIS A 218 -17.32 4.32 9.89
CA HIS A 218 -16.51 5.26 10.68
C HIS A 218 -16.36 6.62 9.98
N LYS A 219 -16.00 6.62 8.69
CA LYS A 219 -16.02 7.84 7.88
C LYS A 219 -17.41 8.47 7.97
N ASN A 220 -18.46 7.65 8.09
CA ASN A 220 -19.84 8.09 8.24
C ASN A 220 -20.32 8.54 9.64
N ARG A 221 -19.42 8.62 10.64
CA ARG A 221 -19.76 8.86 12.07
C ARG A 221 -20.70 7.79 12.66
N ARG A 222 -20.86 6.65 12.01
CA ARG A 222 -21.60 5.47 12.49
C ARG A 222 -20.64 4.56 13.28
N ASN A 223 -20.15 5.06 14.40
CA ASN A 223 -19.04 4.41 15.13
C ASN A 223 -19.42 3.04 15.70
N ALA A 224 -20.63 2.86 16.24
CA ALA A 224 -21.07 1.57 16.78
C ALA A 224 -21.08 0.46 15.70
N GLU A 225 -21.59 0.77 14.51
CA GLU A 225 -21.57 -0.15 13.36
C GLU A 225 -20.14 -0.42 12.91
N ALA A 226 -19.27 0.61 12.87
CA ALA A 226 -17.87 0.45 12.51
C ALA A 226 -17.16 -0.56 13.43
N TRP A 227 -17.31 -0.42 14.74
CA TRP A 227 -16.78 -1.37 15.72
C TRP A 227 -17.35 -2.79 15.55
N GLY A 228 -18.65 -2.91 15.23
CA GLY A 228 -19.29 -4.18 14.91
C GLY A 228 -18.61 -4.89 13.72
N HIS A 229 -18.37 -4.17 12.63
CA HIS A 229 -17.67 -4.69 11.46
C HIS A 229 -16.20 -5.05 11.76
N MET A 230 -15.48 -4.22 12.51
CA MET A 230 -14.06 -4.48 12.86
C MET A 230 -13.90 -5.73 13.72
N ARG A 231 -14.81 -5.97 14.68
CA ARG A 231 -14.85 -7.22 15.47
C ARG A 231 -15.08 -8.45 14.59
N LYS A 232 -16.04 -8.39 13.66
CA LYS A 232 -16.28 -9.49 12.71
C LYS A 232 -15.05 -9.79 11.87
N ALA A 233 -14.37 -8.77 11.36
CA ALA A 233 -13.15 -8.95 10.58
C ALA A 233 -12.05 -9.69 11.37
N LEU A 234 -11.82 -9.29 12.64
CA LEU A 234 -10.85 -9.97 13.51
C LEU A 234 -11.25 -11.41 13.85
N CYS A 235 -12.54 -11.68 14.08
CA CYS A 235 -13.01 -13.05 14.33
C CYS A 235 -12.83 -13.96 13.13
N MET A 236 -13.05 -13.43 11.92
CA MET A 236 -12.98 -14.21 10.67
C MET A 236 -11.54 -14.49 10.23
N ALA A 237 -10.66 -13.50 10.36
CA ALA A 237 -9.29 -13.59 9.91
C ALA A 237 -8.30 -13.16 11.01
N PRO A 238 -8.22 -13.90 12.13
CA PRO A 238 -7.43 -13.50 13.29
C PRO A 238 -5.93 -13.42 13.00
N ASN A 239 -5.44 -14.19 12.02
CA ASN A 239 -4.03 -14.25 11.64
C ASN A 239 -3.71 -13.46 10.36
N ASP A 240 -4.70 -12.82 9.71
CA ASP A 240 -4.43 -12.06 8.49
C ASP A 240 -3.75 -10.73 8.83
N LEU A 241 -2.52 -10.56 8.36
CA LEU A 241 -1.70 -9.38 8.63
C LEU A 241 -2.36 -8.09 8.12
N SER A 242 -2.98 -8.13 6.94
CA SER A 242 -3.62 -6.95 6.36
C SER A 242 -4.84 -6.54 7.19
N VAL A 243 -5.73 -7.47 7.52
CA VAL A 243 -6.92 -7.23 8.34
C VAL A 243 -6.53 -6.65 9.69
N ASN A 244 -5.61 -7.30 10.41
CA ASN A 244 -5.15 -6.85 11.72
C ASN A 244 -4.54 -5.44 11.68
N LEU A 245 -3.70 -5.13 10.68
CA LEU A 245 -3.12 -3.79 10.54
C LEU A 245 -4.18 -2.72 10.21
N HIS A 246 -5.22 -3.04 9.44
CA HIS A 246 -6.31 -2.09 9.18
C HIS A 246 -7.16 -1.85 10.42
N VAL A 247 -7.48 -2.90 11.18
CA VAL A 247 -8.26 -2.80 12.42
C VAL A 247 -7.49 -2.04 13.49
N ALA A 248 -6.20 -2.32 13.69
CA ALA A 248 -5.35 -1.58 14.62
C ALA A 248 -5.25 -0.09 14.24
N LYS A 249 -5.16 0.23 12.94
CA LYS A 249 -5.20 1.62 12.47
C LYS A 249 -6.53 2.30 12.76
N PHE A 250 -7.64 1.58 12.67
CA PHE A 250 -8.96 2.08 13.06
C PHE A 250 -9.02 2.35 14.57
N MET A 251 -8.60 1.39 15.40
CA MET A 251 -8.56 1.55 16.86
C MET A 251 -7.70 2.74 17.29
N LYS A 252 -6.55 2.95 16.63
CA LYS A 252 -5.70 4.13 16.85
C LYS A 252 -6.41 5.45 16.53
N LYS A 253 -7.22 5.50 15.46
CA LYS A 253 -8.01 6.70 15.10
C LYS A 253 -9.10 6.99 16.12
N GLU A 254 -9.69 5.96 16.69
CA GLU A 254 -10.64 6.04 17.81
C GLU A 254 -9.94 6.27 19.17
N GLN A 255 -8.61 6.44 19.18
CA GLN A 255 -7.79 6.64 20.38
C GLN A 255 -7.84 5.47 21.38
N CYS A 256 -8.21 4.28 20.92
CA CYS A 256 -8.21 3.04 21.70
C CYS A 256 -6.85 2.33 21.55
N TYR A 257 -5.78 2.96 22.05
CA TYR A 257 -4.40 2.49 21.83
C TYR A 257 -4.12 1.14 22.50
N ASP A 258 -4.69 0.87 23.67
CA ASP A 258 -4.51 -0.41 24.36
C ASP A 258 -5.06 -1.58 23.55
N MET A 259 -6.28 -1.46 23.05
CA MET A 259 -6.89 -2.47 22.18
C MET A 259 -6.10 -2.64 20.88
N ALA A 260 -5.58 -1.54 20.30
CA ALA A 260 -4.74 -1.62 19.11
C ALA A 260 -3.45 -2.40 19.39
N LEU A 261 -2.80 -2.15 20.53
CA LEU A 261 -1.58 -2.84 20.95
C LEU A 261 -1.82 -4.32 21.21
N GLU A 262 -2.96 -4.73 21.81
CA GLU A 262 -3.31 -6.14 21.98
C GLU A 262 -3.40 -6.88 20.64
N VAL A 263 -4.08 -6.28 19.66
CA VAL A 263 -4.20 -6.84 18.30
C VAL A 263 -2.83 -6.91 17.62
N LEU A 264 -2.03 -5.84 17.75
CA LEU A 264 -0.70 -5.77 17.13
C LEU A 264 0.31 -6.75 17.75
N HIS A 265 0.25 -7.00 19.06
CA HIS A 265 1.12 -7.99 19.70
C HIS A 265 0.75 -9.42 19.29
N LYS A 266 -0.54 -9.74 19.16
CA LYS A 266 -0.99 -11.05 18.65
C LYS A 266 -0.50 -11.31 17.22
N ILE A 267 -0.58 -10.32 16.34
CA ILE A 267 -0.06 -10.50 14.97
C ILE A 267 1.48 -10.54 14.94
N LEU A 268 2.15 -9.87 15.88
CA LEU A 268 3.61 -9.94 16.01
C LEU A 268 4.08 -11.36 16.38
N GLU A 269 3.31 -12.13 17.14
CA GLU A 269 3.62 -13.55 17.41
C GLU A 269 3.63 -14.40 16.13
N LYS A 270 2.84 -14.02 15.12
CA LYS A 270 2.77 -14.71 13.82
C LYS A 270 3.75 -14.15 12.79
N ALA A 271 4.09 -12.87 12.91
CA ALA A 271 4.96 -12.15 12.01
C ALA A 271 6.06 -11.39 12.79
N PRO A 272 6.95 -12.10 13.51
CA PRO A 272 7.92 -11.46 14.42
C PRO A 272 8.92 -10.55 13.69
N ASP A 273 9.08 -10.78 12.39
CA ASP A 273 10.00 -10.05 11.51
C ASP A 273 9.30 -8.99 10.65
N SER A 274 8.02 -8.69 10.89
CA SER A 274 7.33 -7.60 10.20
C SER A 274 7.76 -6.23 10.74
N SER A 275 8.50 -5.50 9.91
CA SER A 275 8.91 -4.13 10.21
C SER A 275 7.69 -3.20 10.32
N ARG A 276 6.63 -3.46 9.54
CA ARG A 276 5.37 -2.69 9.62
C ARG A 276 4.63 -2.88 10.93
N VAL A 277 4.57 -4.10 11.47
CA VAL A 277 3.93 -4.35 12.78
C VAL A 277 4.72 -3.64 13.88
N HIS A 278 6.05 -3.76 13.87
CA HIS A 278 6.93 -3.04 14.78
C HIS A 278 6.72 -1.52 14.74
N HIS A 279 6.62 -0.94 13.54
CA HIS A 279 6.30 0.49 13.36
C HIS A 279 4.93 0.87 13.95
N GLU A 280 3.87 0.11 13.66
CA GLU A 280 2.53 0.45 14.18
C GLU A 280 2.48 0.29 15.71
N ILE A 281 3.19 -0.66 16.31
CA ILE A 281 3.32 -0.78 17.77
C ILE A 281 4.00 0.46 18.36
N ALA A 282 5.16 0.84 17.81
CA ALA A 282 5.88 2.03 18.27
C ALA A 282 5.03 3.30 18.15
N ASN A 283 4.30 3.44 17.05
CA ASN A 283 3.40 4.57 16.81
C ASN A 283 2.23 4.58 17.81
N ASN A 284 1.62 3.42 18.12
CA ASN A 284 0.55 3.34 19.11
C ASN A 284 1.04 3.68 20.53
N TYR A 285 2.22 3.19 20.94
CA TYR A 285 2.82 3.59 22.21
C TYR A 285 3.09 5.11 22.27
N ARG A 286 3.59 5.70 21.18
CA ARG A 286 3.80 7.14 21.09
C ARG A 286 2.50 7.91 21.35
N TRP A 287 1.41 7.53 20.67
CA TRP A 287 0.11 8.18 20.84
C TRP A 287 -0.53 7.90 22.21
N LYS A 288 -0.33 6.71 22.78
CA LYS A 288 -0.74 6.40 24.16
C LYS A 288 -0.07 7.33 25.16
N ALA A 289 1.23 7.62 25.01
CA ALA A 289 1.94 8.57 25.87
C ALA A 289 1.33 9.98 25.79
N TRP A 290 0.92 10.43 24.59
CA TRP A 290 0.21 11.70 24.42
C TRP A 290 -1.16 11.73 25.11
N GLN A 291 -1.94 10.65 24.99
CA GLN A 291 -3.25 10.56 25.61
C GLN A 291 -3.18 10.57 27.13
N LEU A 292 -2.17 9.91 27.71
CA LEU A 292 -1.94 9.90 29.15
C LEU A 292 -1.39 11.24 29.68
N GLY A 293 -0.88 12.11 28.80
CA GLY A 293 -0.16 13.33 29.20
C GLY A 293 1.23 13.07 29.78
N ASP A 294 1.65 11.80 29.87
CA ASP A 294 2.94 11.37 30.40
C ASP A 294 3.91 11.02 29.27
N ILE A 295 4.37 12.06 28.58
CA ILE A 295 5.31 11.93 27.46
C ILE A 295 6.69 11.45 27.95
N HIS A 296 7.02 11.59 29.23
CA HIS A 296 8.30 11.17 29.80
C HIS A 296 8.27 9.80 30.46
N ASN A 297 7.13 9.09 30.40
CA ASN A 297 6.99 7.75 30.95
C ASN A 297 8.14 6.83 30.46
N PRO A 298 9.00 6.34 31.36
CA PRO A 298 10.20 5.61 30.96
C PRO A 298 9.85 4.27 30.30
N GLU A 299 8.78 3.60 30.75
CA GLU A 299 8.34 2.33 30.19
C GLU A 299 7.82 2.51 28.77
N ILE A 300 6.89 3.44 28.54
CA ILE A 300 6.33 3.69 27.20
C ILE A 300 7.42 4.21 26.24
N LEU A 301 8.34 5.05 26.74
CA LEU A 301 9.48 5.51 25.96
C LEU A 301 10.37 4.34 25.53
N SER A 302 10.71 3.45 26.46
CA SER A 302 11.54 2.28 26.18
C SER A 302 10.90 1.34 25.13
N LEU A 303 9.59 1.10 25.24
CA LEU A 303 8.82 0.30 24.27
C LEU A 303 8.77 0.95 22.89
N CYS A 304 8.55 2.27 22.82
CA CYS A 304 8.55 3.01 21.56
C CYS A 304 9.93 2.92 20.85
N ILE A 305 11.02 3.11 21.60
CA ILE A 305 12.38 3.01 21.08
C ILE A 305 12.67 1.57 20.63
N HIS A 306 12.37 0.58 21.47
CA HIS A 306 12.61 -0.83 21.17
C HIS A 306 11.95 -1.28 19.86
N HIS A 307 10.64 -1.03 19.72
CA HIS A 307 9.93 -1.44 18.50
C HIS A 307 10.36 -0.62 17.28
N SER A 308 10.69 0.67 17.44
CA SER A 308 11.23 1.49 16.34
C SER A 308 12.58 0.97 15.84
N GLU A 309 13.51 0.67 16.75
CA GLU A 309 14.83 0.14 16.41
C GLU A 309 14.74 -1.25 15.80
N LYS A 310 13.92 -2.14 16.36
CA LYS A 310 13.73 -3.48 15.81
C LYS A 310 13.12 -3.42 14.40
N GLY A 311 12.10 -2.59 14.19
CA GLY A 311 11.52 -2.34 12.86
C GLY A 311 12.57 -1.83 11.87
N ALA A 312 13.39 -0.85 12.27
CA ALA A 312 14.46 -0.31 11.43
C ALA A 312 15.54 -1.34 11.07
N ARG A 313 15.89 -2.25 12.00
CA ARG A 313 16.86 -3.32 11.75
C ARG A 313 16.31 -4.40 10.81
N LEU A 314 15.05 -4.80 11.00
CA LEU A 314 14.40 -5.82 10.17
C LEU A 314 14.26 -5.38 8.71
N ASN A 315 13.97 -4.10 8.49
CA ASN A 315 13.91 -3.54 7.14
C ASN A 315 14.42 -2.10 7.10
N PRO A 316 15.72 -1.91 6.82
CA PRO A 316 16.32 -0.58 6.71
C PRO A 316 15.74 0.28 5.58
N SER A 317 15.15 -0.35 4.55
CA SER A 317 14.48 0.36 3.46
C SER A 317 13.10 0.88 3.87
N PHE A 318 12.50 0.40 4.96
CA PHE A 318 11.26 0.95 5.50
C PHE A 318 11.60 2.09 6.47
N ILE A 319 11.42 3.33 6.01
CA ILE A 319 11.88 4.52 6.75
C ILE A 319 11.05 4.87 7.99
N TYR A 320 9.80 4.42 8.05
CA TYR A 320 8.83 4.86 9.04
C TYR A 320 9.20 4.50 10.49
N PRO A 321 9.75 3.31 10.82
CA PRO A 321 10.29 3.04 12.16
C PRO A 321 11.37 4.05 12.59
N GLN A 322 12.30 4.42 11.70
CA GLN A 322 13.35 5.40 12.02
C GLN A 322 12.77 6.80 12.21
N ILE A 323 11.74 7.16 11.45
CA ILE A 323 11.03 8.44 11.64
C ILE A 323 10.29 8.46 12.96
N GLU A 324 9.60 7.38 13.35
CA GLU A 324 8.95 7.31 14.66
C GLU A 324 9.95 7.49 15.80
N LEU A 325 11.17 6.93 15.67
CA LEU A 325 12.25 7.15 16.62
C LEU A 325 12.65 8.63 16.71
N ALA A 326 12.84 9.30 15.57
CA ALA A 326 13.19 10.72 15.52
C ALA A 326 12.07 11.60 16.11
N LEU A 327 10.81 11.32 15.75
CA LEU A 327 9.65 12.00 16.32
C LEU A 327 9.55 11.77 17.82
N ARG A 328 9.86 10.57 18.31
CA ARG A 328 9.81 10.27 19.74
C ARG A 328 10.83 11.08 20.52
N TYR A 329 12.06 11.19 20.03
CA TYR A 329 13.08 12.07 20.62
C TYR A 329 12.64 13.54 20.61
N ALA A 330 11.98 13.99 19.53
CA ALA A 330 11.46 15.35 19.44
C ALA A 330 10.38 15.65 20.50
N GLU A 331 9.56 14.68 20.87
CA GLU A 331 8.48 14.86 21.86
C GLU A 331 9.01 15.01 23.28
N ILE A 332 10.04 14.24 23.63
CA ILE A 332 10.75 14.38 24.91
C ILE A 332 11.70 15.60 24.93
N LYS A 333 11.62 16.46 23.92
CA LYS A 333 12.42 17.68 23.73
C LYS A 333 13.93 17.44 23.55
N ASP A 334 14.35 16.21 23.27
CA ASP A 334 15.71 15.89 22.87
C ASP A 334 15.90 16.18 21.37
N TYR A 335 15.86 17.47 21.02
CA TYR A 335 15.91 17.92 19.62
C TYR A 335 17.25 17.60 18.96
N ALA A 336 18.33 17.52 19.74
CA ALA A 336 19.64 17.15 19.25
C ALA A 336 19.63 15.72 18.69
N LYS A 337 19.14 14.75 19.47
CA LYS A 337 18.99 13.36 18.99
C LYS A 337 17.96 13.24 17.89
N ALA A 338 16.84 13.95 17.98
CA ALA A 338 15.83 13.93 16.92
C ALA A 338 16.43 14.37 15.57
N LYS A 339 17.16 15.49 15.56
CA LYS A 339 17.84 16.00 14.36
C LYS A 339 18.92 15.04 13.87
N GLN A 340 19.69 14.42 14.78
CA GLN A 340 20.66 13.40 14.43
C GLN A 340 19.99 12.21 13.72
N LYS A 341 18.87 11.69 14.24
CA LYS A 341 18.14 10.58 13.61
C LYS A 341 17.57 10.94 12.25
N PHE A 342 17.05 12.15 12.06
CA PHE A 342 16.65 12.60 10.73
C PHE A 342 17.84 12.69 9.76
N LYS A 343 19.01 13.12 10.23
CA LYS A 343 20.24 13.19 9.44
C LYS A 343 20.74 11.79 9.06
N GLU A 344 20.84 10.87 10.01
CA GLU A 344 21.22 9.46 9.77
C GLU A 344 20.30 8.83 8.71
N LEU A 345 19.00 9.08 8.80
CA LEU A 345 18.02 8.58 7.82
C LEU A 345 18.24 9.18 6.43
N PHE A 346 18.55 10.48 6.33
CA PHE A 346 18.82 11.15 5.05
C PHE A 346 20.11 10.68 4.38
N GLU A 347 21.12 10.33 5.19
CA GLU A 347 22.41 9.83 4.73
C GLU A 347 22.36 8.38 4.22
N LEU A 348 21.22 7.67 4.38
CA LEU A 348 21.04 6.36 3.77
C LEU A 348 21.14 6.49 2.25
N THR A 349 22.15 5.84 1.68
CA THR A 349 22.61 6.03 0.29
C THR A 349 21.61 5.63 -0.80
N ASN A 350 20.40 5.14 -0.46
CA ASN A 350 19.44 4.55 -1.40
C ASN A 350 17.96 4.88 -1.08
N LEU A 351 17.66 6.03 -0.49
CA LEU A 351 16.27 6.45 -0.27
C LEU A 351 15.51 6.55 -1.61
N GLN A 352 14.39 5.82 -1.71
CA GLN A 352 13.54 5.88 -2.89
C GLN A 352 12.82 7.23 -2.95
N PRO A 353 12.40 7.72 -4.14
CA PRO A 353 11.75 9.04 -4.27
C PRO A 353 10.53 9.24 -3.35
N ALA A 354 9.70 8.20 -3.18
CA ALA A 354 8.56 8.25 -2.27
C ALA A 354 8.97 8.40 -0.79
N ASP A 355 10.02 7.68 -0.38
CA ASP A 355 10.58 7.74 0.97
C ASP A 355 11.25 9.09 1.24
N LEU A 356 12.00 9.62 0.28
CA LEU A 356 12.60 10.95 0.35
C LEU A 356 11.54 12.05 0.47
N GLN A 357 10.43 11.91 -0.26
CA GLN A 357 9.29 12.80 -0.15
C GLN A 357 8.65 12.75 1.24
N ALA A 358 8.47 11.55 1.80
CA ALA A 358 7.98 11.36 3.16
C ALA A 358 8.93 11.98 4.19
N TRP A 359 10.23 11.78 4.02
CA TRP A 359 11.29 12.37 4.86
C TRP A 359 11.21 13.90 4.85
N HIS A 360 11.17 14.52 3.68
CA HIS A 360 11.07 15.97 3.54
C HIS A 360 9.83 16.52 4.23
N ARG A 361 8.67 15.86 4.08
CA ARG A 361 7.46 16.26 4.79
C ARG A 361 7.65 16.19 6.30
N LEU A 362 8.14 15.07 6.81
CA LEU A 362 8.20 14.80 8.25
C LEU A 362 9.26 15.65 8.94
N TYR A 363 10.40 15.86 8.29
CA TYR A 363 11.42 16.79 8.76
C TYR A 363 10.93 18.25 8.66
N GLY A 364 10.16 18.61 7.64
CA GLY A 364 9.47 19.89 7.56
C GLY A 364 8.48 20.10 8.73
N ASP A 365 7.65 19.10 9.03
CA ASP A 365 6.73 19.12 10.18
C ASP A 365 7.50 19.26 11.52
N PHE A 366 8.63 18.58 11.67
CA PHE A 366 9.51 18.73 12.83
C PHE A 366 10.05 20.16 12.95
N ASN A 367 10.56 20.75 11.86
CA ASN A 367 11.06 22.12 11.86
C ASN A 367 9.96 23.13 12.20
N LEU A 368 8.77 22.98 11.62
CA LEU A 368 7.65 23.89 11.82
C LEU A 368 7.09 23.82 13.25
N TYR A 369 6.81 22.61 13.74
CA TYR A 369 6.04 22.43 14.98
C TYR A 369 6.89 22.20 16.24
N ARG A 370 8.18 21.87 16.09
CA ARG A 370 9.09 21.64 17.24
C ARG A 370 10.18 22.68 17.34
N LEU A 371 10.79 23.05 16.20
CA LEU A 371 11.88 24.04 16.18
C LEU A 371 11.40 25.48 15.91
N GLY A 372 10.17 25.66 15.43
CA GLY A 372 9.62 26.97 15.06
C GLY A 372 10.25 27.59 13.81
N SER A 373 10.99 26.80 13.01
CA SER A 373 11.63 27.28 11.78
C SER A 373 10.73 27.10 10.56
N GLU A 374 9.86 28.09 10.32
CA GLU A 374 8.93 28.07 9.18
C GLU A 374 9.66 28.06 7.83
N ALA A 375 10.71 28.88 7.67
CA ALA A 375 11.45 28.97 6.41
C ALA A 375 12.09 27.62 6.01
N THR A 376 12.71 26.93 6.97
CA THR A 376 13.27 25.58 6.73
C THR A 376 12.17 24.57 6.39
N ALA A 377 11.03 24.65 7.08
CA ALA A 377 9.89 23.77 6.80
C ALA A 377 9.34 23.98 5.37
N VAL A 378 9.15 25.24 4.95
CA VAL A 378 8.70 25.59 3.59
C VAL A 378 9.64 25.01 2.53
N ASN A 379 10.96 25.15 2.72
CA ASN A 379 11.95 24.61 1.79
C ASN A 379 11.82 23.09 1.67
N HIS A 380 11.70 22.36 2.78
CA HIS A 380 11.52 20.91 2.71
C HIS A 380 10.19 20.50 2.08
N TYR A 381 9.09 21.21 2.33
CA TYR A 381 7.84 20.91 1.64
C TYR A 381 7.94 21.14 0.12
N LYS A 382 8.69 22.17 -0.32
CA LYS A 382 8.99 22.41 -1.73
C LYS A 382 9.82 21.29 -2.33
N GLU A 383 10.93 20.89 -1.70
CA GLU A 383 11.77 19.76 -2.12
C GLU A 383 10.95 18.47 -2.25
N GLY A 384 10.10 18.18 -1.26
CA GLY A 384 9.18 17.05 -1.32
C GLY A 384 8.24 17.12 -2.52
N MET A 385 7.78 18.30 -2.93
CA MET A 385 6.89 18.45 -4.10
C MET A 385 7.62 18.35 -5.45
N VAL A 386 8.90 18.70 -5.52
CA VAL A 386 9.73 18.57 -6.73
C VAL A 386 9.84 17.10 -7.18
N LEU A 387 9.79 16.16 -6.24
CA LEU A 387 9.80 14.72 -6.48
C LEU A 387 8.53 14.17 -7.17
N GLN A 388 7.67 15.02 -7.73
CA GLN A 388 6.43 14.65 -8.43
C GLN A 388 5.39 13.94 -7.54
N ASN A 389 4.20 13.70 -8.07
CA ASN A 389 3.07 13.11 -7.36
C ASN A 389 3.17 11.57 -7.25
N ILE A 390 4.31 11.08 -6.73
CA ILE A 390 4.63 9.65 -6.59
C ILE A 390 3.88 9.02 -5.41
N SER A 391 3.75 9.74 -4.29
CA SER A 391 3.11 9.21 -3.07
C SER A 391 1.97 10.09 -2.55
N THR A 392 1.31 9.64 -1.48
CA THR A 392 0.34 10.47 -0.74
C THR A 392 1.01 11.65 -0.06
N GLU A 393 2.32 11.57 0.21
CA GLU A 393 3.08 12.57 0.92
C GLU A 393 3.25 13.86 0.10
N TRP A 394 3.27 13.77 -1.23
CA TRP A 394 3.21 14.94 -2.12
C TRP A 394 2.02 15.85 -1.79
N ARG A 395 0.82 15.26 -1.67
CA ARG A 395 -0.41 16.00 -1.35
C ARG A 395 -0.34 16.59 0.04
N MET A 396 0.30 15.90 0.97
CA MET A 396 0.50 16.40 2.34
C MET A 396 1.46 17.59 2.36
N CYS A 397 2.59 17.55 1.65
CA CYS A 397 3.48 18.71 1.46
C CYS A 397 2.71 19.91 0.90
N ARG A 398 1.92 19.70 -0.16
CA ARG A 398 1.09 20.75 -0.75
C ARG A 398 0.10 21.34 0.28
N ASN A 399 -0.57 20.48 1.04
CA ASN A 399 -1.53 20.91 2.06
C ASN A 399 -0.85 21.68 3.21
N ARG A 400 0.39 21.31 3.57
CA ARG A 400 1.20 22.05 4.57
C ARG A 400 1.56 23.44 4.08
N LEU A 401 1.98 23.59 2.82
CA LEU A 401 2.23 24.90 2.22
C LEU A 401 0.96 25.77 2.19
N TYR A 402 -0.20 25.22 1.80
CA TYR A 402 -1.47 25.95 1.87
C TYR A 402 -1.86 26.35 3.30
N LYS A 403 -1.56 25.52 4.30
CA LYS A 403 -1.80 25.85 5.71
C LYS A 403 -0.92 27.03 6.16
N ILE A 404 0.35 27.06 5.73
CA ILE A 404 1.26 28.18 6.02
C ILE A 404 0.76 29.47 5.34
N LEU A 405 0.36 29.41 4.07
CA LEU A 405 -0.22 30.54 3.33
C LEU A 405 -1.43 31.17 4.04
N ARG A 406 -2.27 30.36 4.70
CA ARG A 406 -3.43 30.86 5.45
C ARG A 406 -3.04 31.59 6.75
N ASN A 407 -1.90 31.24 7.33
CA ASN A 407 -1.48 31.69 8.65
C ASN A 407 -0.41 32.80 8.62
N ASN A 408 0.36 32.95 7.54
CA ASN A 408 1.49 33.88 7.47
C ASN A 408 1.53 34.66 6.14
N ARG A 409 1.88 35.96 6.20
CA ARG A 409 1.84 36.90 5.06
C ARG A 409 3.20 37.18 4.39
N LYS A 410 4.31 36.67 4.93
CA LYS A 410 5.67 37.11 4.52
C LYS A 410 6.13 36.56 3.16
N ASP A 411 5.78 35.32 2.81
CA ASP A 411 6.26 34.64 1.57
C ASP A 411 5.12 34.14 0.65
N VAL A 412 3.96 34.81 0.71
CA VAL A 412 2.73 34.36 0.05
C VAL A 412 2.89 34.19 -1.45
N TYR A 413 3.56 35.15 -2.11
CA TYR A 413 3.70 35.15 -3.57
C TYR A 413 4.53 33.96 -4.07
N GLN A 414 5.72 33.74 -3.49
CA GLN A 414 6.64 32.68 -3.93
C GLN A 414 6.06 31.28 -3.68
N ILE A 415 5.38 31.07 -2.54
CA ILE A 415 4.76 29.77 -2.24
C ILE A 415 3.58 29.53 -3.19
N GLN A 416 2.75 30.54 -3.44
CA GLN A 416 1.59 30.42 -4.34
C GLN A 416 2.03 30.17 -5.79
N GLU A 417 3.03 30.89 -6.27
CA GLU A 417 3.61 30.69 -7.61
C GLU A 417 4.19 29.27 -7.76
N PHE A 418 4.96 28.82 -6.76
CA PHE A 418 5.49 27.46 -6.74
C PHE A 418 4.38 26.40 -6.81
N ILE A 419 3.34 26.49 -5.99
CA ILE A 419 2.23 25.52 -6.02
C ILE A 419 1.51 25.55 -7.38
N ASN A 420 1.27 26.74 -7.93
CA ASN A 420 0.60 26.91 -9.22
C ASN A 420 1.40 26.31 -10.40
N SER A 421 2.73 26.22 -10.28
CA SER A 421 3.57 25.57 -11.31
C SER A 421 3.23 24.08 -11.51
N PHE A 422 2.66 23.42 -10.50
CA PHE A 422 2.21 22.03 -10.57
C PHE A 422 0.73 21.87 -10.93
N ALA A 423 -0.02 22.95 -11.10
CA ALA A 423 -1.41 22.91 -11.58
C ALA A 423 -1.52 22.98 -13.12
N LYS A 424 -0.43 23.37 -13.79
CA LYS A 424 -0.33 23.51 -15.26
C LYS A 424 0.29 22.29 -15.95
N LYS A 425 0.62 21.25 -15.21
CA LYS A 425 1.11 19.95 -15.68
C LYS A 425 0.13 18.87 -15.22
#